data_AF-A0A535HXP7-F1
#
_entry.id   AF-A0A535HXP7-F1
#
_cell.length_a   1.000
_cell.length_b   1.000
_cell.length_c   1.000
_cell.angle_alpha   90.00
_cell.angle_beta   90.00
_cell.angle_gamma   90.00
#
_symmetry.space_group_name_H-M   'P 1'
#
loop_
_entity.id
_entity.type
_entity.pdbx_description
1 polymer ?
#
loop_
_entity_poly.entity_id
_entity_poly.type
_entity_poly.pdbx_seq_one_letter_code
_entity_poly.pdbx_strand_id
1 'polypeptide(L)'
;MRLVAESFAWPFRASWRSAWLVGLLAVIFVPLLFIPLLGYAIEATRTAETGAQGPPAWQLSTRLLLDGLWTSAAVLLIALPFALLLNPLASTLHALGEPNAHVIAFFALALPWGLVSLLLMPHATAAFASSGRPRDLFDFAAALRGVRRDFMTWNVAAAAIVTSWAIGLACAGVLCVGVVPGVFYAILVSAHAAAALHREGPHPSAR
;
A
#
# COMPACT_ATOMS: atom_id res chain seq x y z
N MET A 1 2.34 -19.20 4.36
CA MET A 1 1.88 -19.53 2.98
C MET A 1 0.38 -19.33 2.79
N ARG A 2 -0.50 -19.82 3.68
CA ARG A 2 -1.96 -19.63 3.57
C ARG A 2 -2.41 -18.16 3.50
N LEU A 3 -1.83 -17.29 4.35
CA LEU A 3 -2.07 -15.84 4.35
C LEU A 3 -1.73 -15.16 3.01
N VAL A 4 -0.68 -15.61 2.32
CA VAL A 4 -0.26 -15.06 1.01
C VAL A 4 -1.29 -15.41 -0.06
N ALA A 5 -1.63 -16.70 -0.16
CA ALA A 5 -2.60 -17.19 -1.13
C ALA A 5 -3.98 -16.56 -0.91
N GLU A 6 -4.39 -16.40 0.36
CA GLU A 6 -5.64 -15.73 0.71
C GLU A 6 -5.63 -14.25 0.31
N SER A 7 -4.52 -13.54 0.47
CA SER A 7 -4.39 -12.13 0.07
C SER A 7 -4.58 -11.93 -1.44
N PHE A 8 -4.05 -12.81 -2.28
CA PHE A 8 -4.22 -12.73 -3.74
C PHE A 8 -5.64 -13.07 -4.22
N ALA A 9 -6.35 -13.93 -3.49
CA ALA A 9 -7.72 -14.33 -3.83
C ALA A 9 -8.79 -13.38 -3.26
N TRP A 10 -8.48 -12.70 -2.15
CA TRP A 10 -9.40 -11.83 -1.42
C TRP A 10 -10.11 -10.76 -2.29
N PRO A 11 -9.42 -10.08 -3.24
CA PRO A 11 -10.06 -9.08 -4.10
C PRO A 11 -11.25 -9.59 -4.93
N PHE A 12 -11.37 -10.91 -5.15
CA PHE A 12 -12.39 -11.52 -6.02
C PHE A 12 -13.47 -12.29 -5.25
N ARG A 13 -13.50 -12.18 -3.93
CA ARG A 13 -14.46 -12.87 -3.07
C ARG A 13 -15.65 -11.98 -2.69
N ALA A 14 -16.73 -12.60 -2.24
CA ALA A 14 -17.99 -11.94 -1.87
C ALA A 14 -18.55 -11.04 -3.01
N SER A 15 -19.17 -9.92 -2.69
CA SER A 15 -19.76 -8.96 -3.63
C SER A 15 -18.71 -8.04 -4.31
N TRP A 16 -17.63 -8.63 -4.82
CA TRP A 16 -16.47 -7.89 -5.36
C TRP A 16 -16.80 -6.96 -6.55
N ARG A 17 -17.83 -7.26 -7.34
CA ARG A 17 -18.11 -6.53 -8.59
C ARG A 17 -18.32 -5.04 -8.40
N SER A 18 -19.04 -4.63 -7.36
CA SER A 18 -19.28 -3.20 -7.06
C SER A 18 -18.02 -2.51 -6.55
N ALA A 19 -17.22 -3.20 -5.73
CA ALA A 19 -15.91 -2.73 -5.26
C ALA A 19 -14.97 -2.44 -6.43
N TRP A 20 -14.92 -3.33 -7.41
CA TRP A 20 -14.09 -3.20 -8.60
C TRP A 20 -14.55 -2.09 -9.54
N LEU A 21 -15.85 -1.98 -9.82
CA LEU A 21 -16.33 -0.95 -10.76
C LEU A 21 -15.96 0.46 -10.30
N VAL A 22 -16.22 0.78 -9.03
CA VAL A 22 -15.86 2.09 -8.45
C VAL A 22 -14.35 2.21 -8.25
N GLY A 23 -13.67 1.12 -7.90
CA GLY A 23 -12.22 1.08 -7.75
C GLY A 23 -11.46 1.38 -9.03
N LEU A 24 -11.89 0.84 -10.17
CA LEU A 24 -11.31 1.13 -11.48
C LEU A 24 -11.48 2.61 -11.85
N LEU A 25 -12.67 3.18 -11.58
CA LEU A 25 -12.89 4.62 -11.78
C LEU A 25 -11.99 5.45 -10.86
N ALA A 26 -11.85 5.06 -9.59
CA ALA A 26 -10.94 5.71 -8.65
C ALA A 26 -9.49 5.66 -9.12
N VAL A 27 -9.04 4.55 -9.72
CA VAL A 27 -7.70 4.42 -10.30
C VAL A 27 -7.52 5.29 -11.56
N ILE A 28 -8.49 5.29 -12.47
CA ILE A 28 -8.45 6.12 -13.69
C ILE A 28 -8.33 7.60 -13.33
N PHE A 29 -9.12 8.04 -12.35
CA PHE A 29 -9.15 9.42 -11.89
C PHE A 29 -8.28 9.66 -10.65
N VAL A 30 -7.19 8.89 -10.47
CA VAL A 30 -6.26 9.03 -9.32
C VAL A 30 -5.87 10.48 -9.04
N PRO A 31 -5.53 11.34 -10.02
CA PRO A 31 -5.16 12.71 -9.71
C PRO A 31 -6.26 13.51 -8.95
N LEU A 32 -7.53 13.12 -9.11
CA LEU A 32 -8.68 13.73 -8.42
C LEU A 32 -9.15 12.88 -7.22
N LEU A 33 -9.04 11.56 -7.32
CA LEU A 33 -9.60 10.59 -6.37
C LEU A 33 -8.54 9.92 -5.48
N PHE A 34 -7.33 10.48 -5.42
CA PHE A 34 -6.23 9.97 -4.60
C PHE A 34 -6.63 9.81 -3.13
N ILE A 35 -7.22 10.85 -2.54
CA ILE A 35 -7.69 10.85 -1.15
C ILE A 35 -8.73 9.75 -0.91
N PRO A 36 -9.87 9.69 -1.63
CA PRO A 36 -10.86 8.65 -1.39
C PRO A 36 -10.33 7.23 -1.71
N LEU A 37 -9.40 7.08 -2.67
CA LEU A 37 -8.77 5.81 -2.97
C LEU A 37 -7.92 5.28 -1.79
N LEU A 38 -7.11 6.15 -1.19
CA LEU A 38 -6.34 5.77 0.00
C LEU A 38 -7.24 5.55 1.22
N GLY A 39 -8.31 6.34 1.38
CA GLY A 39 -9.30 6.12 2.43
C GLY A 39 -10.00 4.77 2.30
N TYR A 40 -10.33 4.39 1.07
CA TYR A 40 -10.87 3.07 0.77
C TYR A 40 -9.87 1.94 1.06
N ALA A 41 -8.58 2.15 0.80
CA ALA A 41 -7.55 1.18 1.18
C ALA A 41 -7.49 0.93 2.69
N ILE A 42 -7.65 1.99 3.52
CA ILE A 42 -7.74 1.86 4.98
C ILE A 42 -9.01 1.10 5.39
N GLU A 43 -10.16 1.42 4.80
CA GLU A 43 -11.41 0.70 5.06
C GLU A 43 -11.32 -0.78 4.66
N ALA A 44 -10.64 -1.07 3.55
CA ALA A 44 -10.36 -2.43 3.11
C ALA A 44 -9.45 -3.17 4.11
N THR A 45 -8.41 -2.52 4.64
CA THR A 45 -7.57 -3.11 5.71
C THR A 45 -8.40 -3.40 6.95
N ARG A 46 -9.19 -2.43 7.43
CA ARG A 46 -10.07 -2.57 8.59
C ARG A 46 -11.07 -3.72 8.43
N THR A 47 -11.67 -3.82 7.25
CA THR A 47 -12.62 -4.90 6.90
C THR A 47 -11.90 -6.27 6.85
N ALA A 48 -10.68 -6.31 6.33
CA ALA A 48 -9.88 -7.54 6.32
C ALA A 48 -9.47 -7.97 7.75
N GLU A 49 -9.23 -7.04 8.67
CA GLU A 49 -8.92 -7.32 10.09
C GLU A 49 -10.07 -7.99 10.85
N THR A 50 -11.33 -7.70 10.49
CA THR A 50 -12.50 -8.37 11.11
C THR A 50 -12.74 -9.79 10.58
N GLY A 51 -11.99 -10.21 9.55
CA GLY A 51 -12.11 -11.54 8.95
C GLY A 51 -13.10 -11.60 7.79
N ALA A 52 -13.47 -10.44 7.24
CA ALA A 52 -14.34 -10.38 6.08
C ALA A 52 -13.71 -11.11 4.89
N GLN A 53 -14.54 -11.83 4.14
CA GLN A 53 -14.06 -12.69 3.06
C GLN A 53 -13.70 -11.94 1.77
N GLY A 54 -14.09 -10.67 1.61
CA GLY A 54 -13.82 -9.87 0.41
C GLY A 54 -13.88 -8.36 0.69
N PRO A 55 -13.64 -7.53 -0.34
CA PRO A 55 -13.52 -6.07 -0.19
C PRO A 55 -14.83 -5.39 0.21
N PRO A 56 -14.78 -4.31 1.00
CA PRO A 56 -15.97 -3.55 1.38
C PRO A 56 -16.58 -2.86 0.16
N ALA A 57 -17.89 -2.65 0.20
CA ALA A 57 -18.57 -1.81 -0.78
C ALA A 57 -18.14 -0.34 -0.61
N TRP A 58 -18.07 0.41 -1.71
CA TRP A 58 -17.77 1.83 -1.65
C TRP A 58 -18.89 2.61 -0.97
N GLN A 59 -18.54 3.31 0.10
CA GLN A 59 -19.43 4.22 0.81
C GLN A 59 -18.69 5.52 1.06
N LEU A 60 -19.08 6.57 0.33
CA LEU A 60 -18.47 7.89 0.52
C LEU A 60 -18.95 8.44 1.87
N SER A 61 -18.02 8.49 2.82
CA SER A 61 -18.29 8.96 4.18
C SER A 61 -17.21 9.94 4.61
N THR A 62 -17.53 10.80 5.58
CA THR A 62 -16.54 11.71 6.18
C THR A 62 -15.34 10.95 6.73
N ARG A 63 -15.58 9.76 7.30
CA ARG A 63 -14.51 8.89 7.80
C ARG A 63 -13.58 8.42 6.68
N LEU A 64 -14.12 7.96 5.55
CA LEU A 64 -13.31 7.56 4.40
C LEU A 64 -12.44 8.70 3.89
N LEU A 65 -13.00 9.92 3.81
CA LEU A 65 -12.24 11.10 3.38
C LEU A 65 -11.15 11.51 4.37
N LEU A 66 -11.44 11.46 5.68
CA LEU A 66 -10.45 11.77 6.72
C LEU A 66 -9.34 10.72 6.79
N ASP A 67 -9.69 9.44 6.74
CA ASP A 67 -8.73 8.34 6.68
C ASP A 67 -7.82 8.52 5.46
N GLY A 68 -8.44 8.79 4.30
CA GLY A 68 -7.72 9.07 3.06
C GLY A 68 -6.81 10.29 3.11
N LEU A 69 -7.25 11.37 3.76
CA LEU A 69 -6.47 12.60 3.91
C LEU A 69 -5.21 12.34 4.75
N TRP A 70 -5.35 11.66 5.88
CA TRP A 70 -4.23 11.35 6.76
C TRP A 70 -3.25 10.37 6.11
N THR A 71 -3.75 9.33 5.44
CA THR A 71 -2.91 8.41 4.69
C THR A 71 -2.21 9.12 3.53
N SER A 72 -2.89 10.04 2.83
CA SER A 72 -2.27 10.86 1.78
C SER A 72 -1.14 11.72 2.34
N ALA A 73 -1.35 12.36 3.51
CA ALA A 73 -0.33 13.15 4.17
C ALA A 73 0.90 12.30 4.57
N ALA A 74 0.67 11.09 5.08
CA ALA A 74 1.75 10.16 5.42
C ALA A 74 2.52 9.71 4.17
N VAL A 75 1.83 9.35 3.09
CA VAL A 75 2.45 8.97 1.81
C VAL A 75 3.26 10.13 1.23
N LEU A 76 2.71 11.35 1.23
CA LEU A 76 3.41 12.53 0.74
C LEU A 76 4.65 12.84 1.59
N LEU A 77 4.55 12.75 2.91
CA LEU A 77 5.69 12.96 3.81
C LEU A 77 6.80 11.93 3.56
N ILE A 78 6.43 10.66 3.37
CA ILE A 78 7.39 9.60 3.05
C ILE A 78 7.98 9.83 1.66
N ALA A 79 7.18 10.21 0.66
CA ALA A 79 7.64 10.44 -0.72
C ALA A 79 8.43 11.75 -0.91
N LEU A 80 8.30 12.71 0.01
CA LEU A 80 8.88 14.03 -0.12
C LEU A 80 10.41 14.01 -0.32
N PRO A 81 11.22 13.29 0.48
CA PRO A 81 12.66 13.26 0.26
C PRO A 81 13.05 12.59 -1.06
N PHE A 82 12.31 11.59 -1.53
CA PHE A 82 12.50 11.02 -2.87
C PHE A 82 12.32 12.08 -3.96
N ALA A 83 11.23 12.85 -3.89
CA ALA A 83 10.95 13.91 -4.87
C ALA A 83 12.01 15.02 -4.82
N LEU A 84 12.48 15.38 -3.61
CA LEU A 84 13.51 16.41 -3.43
C LEU A 84 14.89 15.97 -3.91
N LEU A 85 15.24 14.67 -3.79
CA LEU A 85 16.55 14.14 -4.16
C LEU A 85 16.67 13.75 -5.64
N LEU A 86 15.54 13.54 -6.33
CA LEU A 86 15.55 13.09 -7.73
C LEU A 86 16.26 14.07 -8.67
N ASN A 87 15.85 15.34 -8.67
CA ASN A 87 16.42 16.33 -9.59
C ASN A 87 17.90 16.63 -9.31
N PRO A 88 18.35 16.81 -8.05
CA PRO A 88 19.77 16.94 -7.75
C PRO A 88 20.59 15.74 -8.23
N LEU A 89 20.14 14.51 -7.96
CA LEU A 89 20.85 13.31 -8.38
C LEU A 89 20.92 13.18 -9.91
N ALA A 90 19.79 13.41 -10.60
CA ALA A 90 19.75 13.42 -12.06
C ALA A 90 20.68 14.50 -12.64
N SER A 91 20.72 15.70 -12.04
CA SER A 91 21.61 16.78 -12.47
C SER A 91 23.08 16.40 -12.31
N THR A 92 23.45 15.75 -11.20
CA THR A 92 24.82 15.27 -10.99
C THR A 92 25.22 14.20 -12.01
N LEU A 93 24.35 13.24 -12.30
CA LEU A 93 24.62 12.19 -13.30
C LEU A 93 24.73 12.79 -14.70
N HIS A 94 23.88 13.76 -15.03
CA HIS A 94 23.94 14.46 -16.30
C HIS A 94 25.26 15.21 -16.48
N ALA A 95 25.75 15.88 -15.43
CA ALA A 95 27.05 16.55 -15.44
C ALA A 95 28.24 15.56 -15.60
N LEU A 96 28.06 14.30 -15.23
CA LEU A 96 29.02 13.21 -15.46
C LEU A 96 28.93 12.61 -16.87
N GLY A 97 28.04 13.10 -17.72
CA GLY A 97 27.87 12.66 -19.10
C GLY A 97 26.84 11.54 -19.30
N GLU A 98 26.01 11.22 -18.30
CA GLU A 98 24.99 10.18 -18.43
C GLU A 98 23.77 10.66 -19.26
N PRO A 99 23.51 10.08 -20.44
CA PRO A 99 22.38 10.48 -21.29
C PRO A 99 21.02 10.08 -20.67
N ASN A 100 21.03 9.06 -19.80
CA ASN A 100 19.83 8.54 -19.14
C ASN A 100 19.75 8.95 -17.66
N ALA A 101 20.40 10.06 -17.29
CA ALA A 101 20.56 10.49 -15.90
C ALA A 101 19.28 10.47 -15.05
N HIS A 102 18.15 10.94 -15.60
CA HIS A 102 16.86 10.93 -14.90
C HIS A 102 16.32 9.52 -14.64
N VAL A 103 16.46 8.63 -15.63
CA VAL A 103 16.02 7.23 -15.51
C VAL A 103 16.86 6.51 -14.46
N ILE A 104 18.18 6.68 -14.52
CA ILE A 104 19.12 6.08 -13.55
C ILE A 104 18.85 6.63 -12.15
N ALA A 105 18.74 7.95 -11.99
CA ALA A 105 18.43 8.58 -10.70
C ALA A 105 17.10 8.08 -10.12
N PHE A 106 16.07 7.96 -10.96
CA PHE A 106 14.78 7.44 -10.55
C PHE A 106 14.89 6.02 -9.98
N PHE A 107 15.50 5.08 -10.71
CA PHE A 107 15.64 3.69 -10.24
C PHE A 107 16.59 3.57 -9.03
N ALA A 108 17.67 4.34 -9.01
CA ALA A 108 18.62 4.38 -7.90
C ALA A 108 17.96 4.82 -6.59
N LEU A 109 17.01 5.76 -6.65
CA LEU A 109 16.24 6.21 -5.49
C LEU A 109 15.03 5.30 -5.20
N ALA A 110 14.35 4.79 -6.23
CA ALA A 110 13.12 4.03 -6.08
C ALA A 110 13.33 2.73 -5.29
N LEU A 111 14.46 2.05 -5.47
CA LEU A 111 14.77 0.81 -4.74
C LEU A 111 14.89 1.03 -3.22
N PRO A 112 15.77 1.92 -2.71
CA PRO A 112 15.80 2.28 -1.30
C PRO A 112 14.44 2.78 -0.79
N TRP A 113 13.75 3.61 -1.57
CA TRP A 113 12.48 4.19 -1.13
C TRP A 113 11.33 3.18 -1.05
N GLY A 114 11.32 2.20 -1.96
CA GLY A 114 10.42 1.06 -1.91
C GLY A 114 10.62 0.27 -0.61
N LEU A 115 11.87 0.03 -0.22
CA LEU A 115 12.18 -0.64 1.04
C LEU A 115 11.74 0.17 2.26
N VAL A 116 12.02 1.48 2.29
CA VAL A 116 11.54 2.38 3.36
C VAL A 116 10.01 2.33 3.45
N SER A 117 9.32 2.39 2.32
CA SER A 117 7.86 2.33 2.26
C SER A 117 7.33 1.00 2.79
N LEU A 118 7.96 -0.13 2.45
CA LEU A 118 7.59 -1.46 2.95
C LEU A 118 7.88 -1.65 4.45
N LEU A 119 8.90 -0.99 5.00
CA LEU A 119 9.20 -1.03 6.43
C LEU A 119 8.17 -0.24 7.24
N LEU A 120 7.72 0.90 6.71
CA LEU A 120 6.87 1.84 7.44
C LEU A 120 5.37 1.58 7.21
N MET A 121 4.94 1.53 5.96
CA MET A 121 3.53 1.64 5.60
C MET A 121 2.65 0.47 6.01
N PRO A 122 3.04 -0.80 5.88
CA PRO A 122 2.16 -1.91 6.23
C PRO A 122 1.75 -1.90 7.71
N HIS A 123 2.70 -1.74 8.63
CA HIS A 123 2.41 -1.67 10.07
C HIS A 123 1.68 -0.38 10.46
N ALA A 124 2.09 0.76 9.91
CA ALA A 124 1.43 2.04 10.15
C ALA A 124 -0.03 2.03 9.68
N THR A 125 -0.29 1.41 8.52
CA THR A 125 -1.64 1.23 7.95
C THR A 125 -2.50 0.33 8.82
N ALA A 126 -1.96 -0.81 9.27
CA ALA A 126 -2.68 -1.73 10.15
C ALA A 126 -2.99 -1.10 11.53
N ALA A 127 -2.02 -0.39 12.12
CA ALA A 127 -2.22 0.33 13.37
C ALA A 127 -3.28 1.46 13.21
N PHE A 128 -3.24 2.20 12.12
CA PHE A 128 -4.23 3.24 11.84
C PHE A 128 -5.62 2.67 11.53
N ALA A 129 -5.71 1.59 10.76
CA ALA A 129 -6.97 0.92 10.43
C ALA A 129 -7.70 0.44 11.69
N SER A 130 -6.96 -0.14 12.64
CA SER A 130 -7.47 -0.66 13.91
C SER A 130 -7.78 0.45 14.93
N SER A 131 -6.91 1.44 15.10
CA SER A 131 -7.06 2.47 16.14
C SER A 131 -7.89 3.68 15.72
N GLY A 132 -7.93 3.99 14.42
CA GLY A 132 -8.48 5.23 13.87
C GLY A 132 -7.71 6.50 14.24
N ARG A 133 -6.52 6.40 14.83
CA ARG A 133 -5.73 7.54 15.32
C ARG A 133 -4.65 7.94 14.29
N PRO A 134 -4.72 9.13 13.67
CA PRO A 134 -3.77 9.53 12.62
C PRO A 134 -2.30 9.50 13.03
N ARG A 135 -2.01 9.72 14.32
CA ARG A 135 -0.65 9.66 14.88
C ARG A 135 0.06 8.33 14.61
N ASP A 136 -0.69 7.23 14.47
CA ASP A 136 -0.14 5.89 14.27
C ASP A 136 0.46 5.75 12.86
N LEU A 137 0.05 6.58 11.89
CA LEU A 137 0.66 6.67 10.56
C LEU A 137 2.07 7.27 10.59
N PHE A 138 2.39 8.04 11.63
CA PHE A 138 3.64 8.79 11.78
C PHE A 138 4.57 8.21 12.86
N ASP A 139 4.15 7.17 13.58
CA ASP A 139 4.99 6.47 14.55
C ASP A 139 5.91 5.45 13.84
N PHE A 140 6.91 5.99 13.14
CA PHE A 140 7.90 5.18 12.41
C PHE A 140 8.70 4.25 13.33
N ALA A 141 8.88 4.64 14.59
CA ALA A 141 9.56 3.81 15.57
C ALA A 141 8.71 2.58 15.92
N ALA A 142 7.38 2.73 16.07
CA ALA A 142 6.48 1.60 16.25
C ALA A 142 6.44 0.68 15.03
N ALA A 143 6.43 1.25 13.81
CA ALA A 143 6.48 0.45 12.60
C ALA A 143 7.75 -0.42 12.54
N LEU A 144 8.92 0.16 12.82
CA LEU A 144 10.19 -0.57 12.82
C LEU A 144 10.27 -1.61 13.96
N ARG A 145 9.74 -1.29 15.15
CA ARG A 145 9.60 -2.27 16.25
C ARG A 145 8.68 -3.42 15.85
N GLY A 146 7.59 -3.15 15.12
CA GLY A 146 6.67 -4.15 14.57
C GLY A 146 7.41 -5.13 13.66
N VAL A 147 8.14 -4.61 12.67
CA VAL A 147 8.98 -5.42 11.77
C VAL A 147 9.98 -6.28 12.53
N ARG A 148 10.64 -5.73 13.55
CA ARG A 148 11.62 -6.49 14.35
C ARG A 148 10.97 -7.59 15.19
N ARG A 149 9.78 -7.33 15.74
CA ARG A 149 9.06 -8.26 16.61
C ARG A 149 8.47 -9.42 15.83
N ASP A 150 7.96 -9.16 14.64
CA ASP A 150 7.30 -10.15 13.79
C ASP A 150 7.80 -10.06 12.33
N PHE A 151 9.09 -10.34 12.18
CA PHE A 151 9.76 -10.26 10.88
C PHE A 151 9.19 -11.26 9.88
N MET A 152 8.78 -12.45 10.34
CA MET A 152 8.28 -13.50 9.46
C MET A 152 6.96 -13.10 8.81
N THR A 153 5.99 -12.63 9.60
CA THR A 153 4.70 -12.17 9.06
C THR A 153 4.88 -10.92 8.21
N TRP A 154 5.74 -9.98 8.63
CA TRP A 154 6.11 -8.82 7.83
C TRP A 154 6.70 -9.22 6.47
N ASN A 155 7.67 -10.13 6.44
CA ASN A 155 8.35 -10.53 5.21
C ASN A 155 7.36 -11.19 4.23
N VAL A 156 6.43 -11.99 4.77
CA VAL A 156 5.37 -12.63 4.01
C VAL A 156 4.38 -11.59 3.44
N ALA A 157 3.98 -10.60 4.24
CA ALA A 157 3.11 -9.51 3.80
C ALA A 157 3.81 -8.62 2.75
N ALA A 158 5.08 -8.27 2.98
CA ALA A 158 5.90 -7.50 2.05
C ALA A 158 6.06 -8.24 0.71
N ALA A 159 6.32 -9.55 0.73
CA ALA A 159 6.37 -10.36 -0.47
C ALA A 159 5.04 -10.34 -1.24
N ALA A 160 3.89 -10.43 -0.55
CA ALA A 160 2.57 -10.34 -1.19
C ALA A 160 2.35 -8.94 -1.83
N ILE A 161 2.68 -7.88 -1.10
CA ILE A 161 2.59 -6.48 -1.58
C ILE A 161 3.45 -6.30 -2.84
N VAL A 162 4.75 -6.57 -2.75
CA VAL A 162 5.70 -6.39 -3.86
C VAL A 162 5.29 -7.21 -5.07
N THR A 163 4.91 -8.47 -4.87
CA THR A 163 4.46 -9.35 -5.97
C THR A 163 3.19 -8.83 -6.62
N SER A 164 2.21 -8.34 -5.84
CA SER A 164 0.97 -7.78 -6.39
C SER A 164 1.21 -6.53 -7.22
N TRP A 165 2.11 -5.64 -6.78
CA TRP A 165 2.53 -4.46 -7.56
C TRP A 165 3.32 -4.85 -8.80
N ALA A 166 4.21 -5.85 -8.71
CA ALA A 166 4.92 -6.38 -9.87
C ALA A 166 3.95 -6.95 -10.92
N ILE A 167 2.93 -7.70 -10.50
CA ILE A 167 1.84 -8.18 -11.38
C ILE A 167 1.09 -6.99 -11.98
N GLY A 168 0.66 -6.04 -11.12
CA GLY A 168 -0.13 -4.89 -11.56
C GLY A 168 0.60 -4.00 -12.58
N LEU A 169 1.91 -3.80 -12.40
CA LEU A 169 2.75 -3.06 -13.33
C LEU A 169 3.14 -3.88 -14.56
N ALA A 170 3.36 -5.19 -14.44
CA ALA A 170 3.62 -6.06 -15.60
C ALA A 170 2.43 -6.09 -16.58
N CYS A 171 1.20 -5.92 -16.07
CA CYS A 171 0.01 -5.73 -16.89
C CYS A 171 0.04 -4.47 -17.76
N ALA A 172 1.00 -3.54 -17.58
CA ALA A 172 1.25 -2.44 -18.52
C ALA A 172 1.67 -2.92 -19.92
N GLY A 173 2.33 -4.09 -20.01
CA GLY A 173 2.74 -4.69 -21.28
C GLY A 173 1.57 -5.20 -22.13
N VAL A 174 0.39 -5.42 -21.53
CA VAL A 174 -0.83 -5.85 -22.23
C VAL A 174 -1.67 -4.62 -22.62
N LEU A 175 -1.18 -3.87 -23.61
CA LEU A 175 -1.88 -2.74 -24.24
C LEU A 175 -2.27 -1.58 -23.29
N CYS A 176 -1.56 -1.38 -22.19
CA CYS A 176 -1.85 -0.37 -21.15
C CYS A 176 -3.22 -0.49 -20.43
N VAL A 177 -4.15 -1.34 -20.90
CA VAL A 177 -5.47 -1.55 -20.28
C VAL A 177 -5.34 -2.28 -18.94
N GLY A 178 -4.34 -3.14 -18.80
CA GLY A 178 -4.14 -3.95 -17.60
C GLY A 178 -3.60 -3.18 -16.37
N VAL A 179 -3.07 -1.96 -16.55
CA VAL A 179 -2.50 -1.18 -15.44
C VAL A 179 -3.57 -0.78 -14.44
N VAL A 180 -4.71 -0.29 -14.92
CA VAL A 180 -5.80 0.17 -14.06
C VAL A 180 -6.32 -0.95 -13.13
N PRO A 181 -6.77 -2.12 -13.67
CA PRO A 181 -7.17 -3.23 -12.82
C PRO A 181 -6.00 -3.80 -12.01
N GLY A 182 -4.78 -3.79 -12.54
CA GLY A 182 -3.59 -4.25 -11.84
C GLY A 182 -3.23 -3.40 -10.61
N VAL A 183 -3.31 -2.08 -10.71
CA VAL A 183 -3.08 -1.15 -9.59
C VAL A 183 -4.16 -1.30 -8.52
N PHE A 184 -5.43 -1.34 -8.93
CA PHE A 184 -6.52 -1.54 -7.96
C PHE A 184 -6.39 -2.89 -7.23
N TYR A 185 -6.04 -3.95 -7.98
CA TYR A 185 -5.72 -5.25 -7.41
C TYR A 185 -4.60 -5.18 -6.38
N ALA A 186 -3.47 -4.55 -6.73
CA ALA A 186 -2.33 -4.39 -5.83
C ALA A 186 -2.69 -3.63 -4.55
N ILE A 187 -3.55 -2.61 -4.64
CA ILE A 187 -4.07 -1.88 -3.47
C ILE A 187 -4.86 -2.82 -2.54
N LEU A 188 -5.79 -3.61 -3.08
CA LEU A 188 -6.59 -4.54 -2.28
C LEU A 188 -5.75 -5.66 -1.66
N VAL A 189 -4.80 -6.23 -2.40
CA VAL A 189 -3.86 -7.23 -1.87
C VAL A 189 -3.00 -6.61 -0.77
N SER A 190 -2.54 -5.38 -0.97
CA SER A 190 -1.75 -4.65 0.04
C SER A 190 -2.55 -4.38 1.31
N ALA A 191 -3.82 -3.98 1.16
CA ALA A 191 -4.71 -3.73 2.29
C ALA A 191 -4.94 -5.01 3.12
N HIS A 192 -5.18 -6.14 2.46
CA HIS A 192 -5.36 -7.44 3.13
C HIS A 192 -4.06 -7.96 3.76
N ALA A 193 -2.92 -7.81 3.07
CA ALA A 193 -1.62 -8.19 3.60
C ALA A 193 -1.24 -7.37 4.83
N ALA A 194 -1.51 -6.06 4.84
CA ALA A 194 -1.28 -5.18 5.99
C ALA A 194 -2.14 -5.59 7.19
N ALA A 195 -3.42 -5.95 6.96
CA ALA A 195 -4.33 -6.41 8.03
C ALA A 195 -3.81 -7.65 8.79
N ALA A 196 -2.98 -8.49 8.16
CA ALA A 196 -2.37 -9.64 8.84
C ALA A 196 -1.38 -9.23 9.94
N LEU A 197 -0.76 -8.05 9.84
CA LEU A 197 0.28 -7.57 10.77
C LEU A 197 -0.29 -7.11 12.12
N HIS A 198 -1.59 -6.83 12.20
CA HIS A 198 -2.23 -6.49 13.47
C HIS A 198 -2.68 -7.72 14.26
N ARG A 199 -2.95 -8.85 13.59
CA ARG A 199 -3.58 -10.04 14.21
C ARG A 199 -2.71 -10.80 15.20
N GLU A 200 -1.38 -10.66 15.15
CA GLU A 200 -0.46 -11.37 16.05
C GLU A 200 -0.03 -10.50 17.26
N GLY A 201 -1.02 -9.92 17.95
CA GLY A 201 -0.90 -9.59 19.38
C GLY A 201 -0.92 -10.87 20.23
N PRO A 202 -0.35 -10.87 21.46
CA PRO A 202 0.09 -12.08 22.15
C PRO A 202 -1.00 -13.15 22.20
N HIS A 203 -0.67 -14.37 21.75
CA HIS A 203 -1.53 -15.54 21.87
C HIS A 203 -2.17 -15.58 23.27
N PRO A 204 -3.50 -15.77 23.38
CA PRO A 204 -4.06 -16.17 24.66
C PRO A 204 -3.37 -17.48 25.04
N SER A 205 -2.75 -17.48 26.22
CA SER A 205 -2.20 -18.70 26.81
C SER A 205 -3.29 -19.76 26.77
N ALA A 206 -2.97 -20.89 26.13
CA ALA A 206 -3.80 -22.08 26.19
C ALA A 206 -4.13 -22.36 27.66
N ARG A 207 -5.43 -22.38 27.96
CA ARG A 207 -6.00 -23.08 29.11
C ARG A 207 -6.68 -24.32 28.59
#